data_AF-A0AAW9FUI1-F1
#
_entry.id   AF-A0AAW9FUI1-F1
#
_cell.length_a   1.000
_cell.length_b   1.000
_cell.length_c   1.000
_cell.angle_alpha   90.00
_cell.angle_beta   90.00
_cell.angle_gamma   90.00
#
_symmetry.space_group_name_H-M   'P 1'
#
loop_
_entity.id
_entity.type
_entity.pdbx_description
1 polymer ?
#
loop_
_entity_poly.entity_id
_entity_poly.type
_entity_poly.pdbx_seq_one_letter_code
_entity_poly.pdbx_strand_id
1 'polypeptide(L)'
;MEGKELRIGNYLHDRNGNLCKVIELRQDGIYAPAIDKATTGLPNKPIELTKEWFEKFNLNHNDRLHSANEEIKKESAKDVGVRYVSYFFNERIGKWMDCQTRIVFDYVHQVQNHYYVMTGEELTIKS
;
A
#
# COMPACT_ATOMS: atom_id res chain seq x y z
N MET A 1 -11.96 0.10 -9.06
CA MET A 1 -10.53 0.41 -9.24
C MET A 1 -9.76 -0.87 -9.03
N GLU A 2 -9.06 -1.34 -10.06
CA GLU A 2 -8.15 -2.47 -9.90
C GLU A 2 -6.91 -1.97 -9.14
N GLY A 3 -6.50 -2.66 -8.06
CA GLY A 3 -5.36 -2.26 -7.22
C GLY A 3 -3.99 -2.26 -7.94
N LYS A 4 -3.97 -2.45 -9.26
CA LYS A 4 -2.78 -2.53 -10.11
C LYS A 4 -2.47 -1.22 -10.86
N GLU A 5 -3.38 -0.24 -10.82
CA GLU A 5 -3.22 1.02 -11.55
C GLU A 5 -2.60 2.12 -10.68
N LEU A 6 -1.89 3.07 -11.27
CA LEU A 6 -1.39 4.24 -10.54
C LEU A 6 -2.51 5.27 -10.36
N ARG A 7 -2.59 5.88 -9.18
CA ARG A 7 -3.52 6.95 -8.84
C ARG A 7 -2.81 8.13 -8.19
N ILE A 8 -3.49 9.28 -8.19
CA ILE A 8 -3.09 10.44 -7.40
C ILE A 8 -2.91 10.01 -5.94
N GLY A 9 -1.81 10.43 -5.32
CA GLY A 9 -1.44 10.05 -3.97
C GLY A 9 -0.39 8.93 -3.89
N ASN A 10 -0.22 8.11 -4.95
CA ASN A 10 0.75 7.01 -4.93
C ASN A 10 2.19 7.49 -4.87
N TYR A 11 3.03 6.71 -4.18
CA TYR A 11 4.46 6.90 -4.09
C TYR A 11 5.21 6.12 -5.18
N LEU A 12 6.20 6.77 -5.79
CA LEU A 12 7.06 6.25 -6.85
C LEU A 12 8.51 6.68 -6.61
N HIS A 13 9.46 6.08 -7.32
CA HIS A 13 10.82 6.61 -7.42
C HIS A 13 11.02 7.34 -8.74
N ASP A 14 11.82 8.41 -8.76
CA ASP A 14 12.36 8.94 -10.00
C ASP A 14 13.53 8.08 -10.52
N ARG A 15 14.18 8.55 -11.58
CA ARG A 15 15.40 7.93 -12.13
C ARG A 15 16.61 7.92 -11.16
N ASN A 16 16.61 8.79 -10.16
CA ASN A 16 17.69 8.95 -9.17
C ASN A 16 17.37 8.22 -7.85
N GLY A 17 16.24 7.52 -7.74
CA GLY A 17 15.78 6.87 -6.50
C GLY A 17 15.14 7.81 -5.48
N ASN A 18 14.84 9.06 -5.85
CA ASN A 18 14.11 10.00 -4.99
C ASN A 18 12.64 9.61 -4.90
N LEU A 19 12.09 9.71 -3.69
CA LEU A 19 10.68 9.51 -3.44
C LEU A 19 9.86 10.60 -4.13
N CYS A 20 8.90 10.19 -4.94
CA CYS A 20 7.99 11.03 -5.68
C CYS A 20 6.54 10.70 -5.30
N LYS A 21 5.64 11.68 -5.43
CA LYS A 21 4.20 11.47 -5.20
C LYS A 21 3.43 11.87 -6.44
N VAL A 22 2.54 10.99 -6.93
CA VAL A 22 1.65 11.31 -8.05
C VAL A 22 0.67 12.41 -7.60
N ILE A 23 0.66 13.53 -8.31
CA ILE A 23 -0.25 14.65 -8.02
C ILE A 23 -1.20 14.97 -9.18
N GLU A 24 -0.90 14.48 -10.40
CA GLU A 24 -1.72 14.71 -11.58
C GLU A 24 -1.63 13.49 -12.52
N LEU A 25 -2.77 13.12 -13.11
CA LEU A 25 -2.85 12.15 -14.21
C LEU A 25 -3.06 12.93 -15.51
N ARG A 26 -2.27 12.63 -16.53
CA ARG A 26 -2.33 13.28 -17.84
C ARG A 26 -2.63 12.25 -18.92
N GLN A 27 -3.06 12.73 -20.08
CA GLN A 27 -3.32 11.85 -21.23
C GLN A 27 -2.03 11.14 -21.71
N ASP A 28 -0.88 11.77 -21.52
CA ASP A 28 0.44 11.26 -21.90
C ASP A 28 1.19 10.57 -20.74
N GLY A 29 0.61 10.46 -19.55
CA GLY A 29 1.22 9.76 -18.42
C GLY A 29 0.84 10.32 -17.05
N ILE A 30 1.84 10.43 -16.17
CA ILE A 30 1.66 10.91 -14.79
C ILE A 30 2.63 12.04 -14.48
N TYR A 31 2.22 12.95 -13.61
CA TYR A 31 3.10 13.94 -13.01
C TYR A 31 3.33 13.61 -11.54
N ALA A 32 4.57 13.25 -11.22
CA ALA A 32 4.99 12.86 -9.88
C ALA A 32 6.33 13.53 -9.51
N PRO A 33 6.32 14.76 -8.97
CA PRO A 33 7.53 15.43 -8.52
C PRO A 33 8.12 14.74 -7.29
N ALA A 34 9.44 14.89 -7.12
CA ALA A 34 10.14 14.44 -5.92
C ALA A 34 9.67 15.24 -4.69
N ILE A 35 9.51 14.54 -3.57
CA ILE A 35 9.18 15.14 -2.28
C ILE A 35 10.44 15.85 -1.77
N ASP A 36 10.31 17.13 -1.42
CA ASP A 36 11.36 17.99 -0.84
C ASP A 36 12.65 18.14 -1.68
N LYS A 37 12.60 17.86 -2.98
CA LYS A 37 13.73 18.01 -3.90
C LYS A 37 13.32 18.71 -5.20
N ALA A 38 14.32 19.22 -5.93
CA ALA A 38 14.12 19.78 -7.25
C ALA A 38 13.45 18.76 -8.18
N THR A 39 12.57 19.23 -9.07
CA THR A 39 11.84 18.39 -10.02
C THR A 39 12.80 17.54 -10.83
N THR A 40 12.71 16.23 -10.64
CA THR A 40 13.55 15.26 -11.35
C THR A 40 12.79 14.73 -12.55
N GLY A 41 13.42 14.79 -13.73
CA GLY A 41 12.81 14.32 -14.97
C GLY A 41 12.43 12.84 -14.93
N LEU A 42 11.38 12.51 -15.69
CA LEU A 42 10.90 11.17 -16.02
C LEU A 42 12.04 10.23 -16.48
N PRO A 43 11.91 8.89 -16.32
CA PRO A 43 10.70 8.17 -15.92
C PRO A 43 10.60 7.86 -14.41
N ASN A 44 9.37 7.88 -13.87
CA ASN A 44 9.07 7.34 -12.55
C ASN A 44 8.95 5.80 -12.59
N LYS A 45 9.40 5.13 -11.54
CA LYS A 45 9.36 3.67 -11.39
C LYS A 45 8.53 3.27 -10.17
N PRO A 46 7.79 2.15 -10.25
CA PRO A 46 7.16 1.54 -9.08
C PRO A 46 8.19 1.26 -7.98
N ILE A 47 7.78 1.40 -6.73
CA ILE A 47 8.60 1.06 -5.57
C ILE A 47 8.24 -0.36 -5.15
N GLU A 48 9.24 -1.24 -5.12
CA GLU A 48 9.10 -2.59 -4.58
C GLU A 48 8.69 -2.54 -3.12
N LEU A 49 7.77 -3.41 -2.75
CA LEU A 49 7.24 -3.46 -1.41
C LEU A 49 8.20 -4.22 -0.48
N THR A 50 8.83 -3.49 0.44
CA THR A 50 9.74 -4.05 1.45
C THR A 50 9.18 -3.87 2.87
N LYS A 51 9.78 -4.54 3.86
CA LYS A 51 9.43 -4.37 5.27
C LYS A 51 9.54 -2.92 5.74
N GLU A 52 10.57 -2.20 5.27
CA GLU A 52 10.80 -0.78 5.59
C GLU A 52 9.59 0.10 5.20
N TRP A 53 8.89 -0.23 4.12
CA TRP A 53 7.69 0.50 3.71
C TRP A 53 6.50 0.28 4.64
N PHE A 54 6.30 -0.94 5.12
CA PHE A 54 5.28 -1.22 6.15
C PHE A 54 5.56 -0.47 7.45
N GLU A 55 6.83 -0.42 7.85
CA GLU A 55 7.30 0.38 8.99
C GLU A 55 6.99 1.87 8.79
N LYS A 56 7.35 2.45 7.63
CA LYS A 56 7.07 3.85 7.27
C LYS A 56 5.57 4.18 7.25
N PHE A 57 4.73 3.24 6.86
CA PHE A 57 3.27 3.39 6.86
C PHE A 57 2.64 3.10 8.22
N ASN A 58 3.43 2.70 9.22
CA ASN A 58 2.94 2.27 10.53
C ASN A 58 1.85 1.18 10.40
N LEU A 59 2.06 0.25 9.47
CA LEU A 59 1.20 -0.92 9.22
C LEU A 59 1.69 -2.18 9.95
N ASN A 60 2.72 -2.05 10.80
CA ASN A 60 3.28 -3.16 11.54
C ASN A 60 2.28 -3.71 12.56
N HIS A 61 1.81 -4.92 12.33
CA HIS A 61 1.07 -5.71 13.30
C HIS A 61 2.04 -6.70 13.98
N ASN A 62 2.65 -6.28 15.10
CA ASN A 62 3.30 -7.19 16.03
C ASN A 62 2.30 -7.83 17.02
N ASP A 63 1.02 -7.44 16.96
CA ASP A 63 0.00 -8.11 17.76
C ASP A 63 -0.47 -9.36 17.02
N ARG A 64 0.24 -10.45 17.34
CA ARG A 64 -0.20 -11.85 17.29
C ARG A 64 -0.98 -12.23 16.04
N LEU A 65 -0.25 -12.84 15.10
CA LEU A 65 -0.79 -13.95 14.31
C LEU A 65 -1.34 -15.00 15.29
N HIS A 66 -2.61 -14.88 15.69
CA HIS A 66 -3.36 -16.06 16.05
C HIS A 66 -3.42 -16.88 14.76
N SER A 67 -2.63 -17.95 14.76
CA SER A 67 -2.67 -18.99 13.75
C SER A 67 -4.14 -19.28 13.43
N ALA A 68 -4.44 -19.31 12.14
CA ALA A 68 -5.77 -19.57 11.61
C ALA A 68 -6.22 -21.02 11.90
N ASN A 69 -6.44 -21.32 13.19
CA ASN A 69 -7.04 -22.54 13.70
C ASN A 69 -8.21 -22.28 14.64
N GLU A 70 -8.59 -21.02 14.90
CA GLU A 70 -9.77 -20.73 15.72
C GLU A 70 -10.78 -19.90 14.94
N GLU A 71 -11.77 -20.61 14.40
CA GLU A 71 -13.15 -20.17 14.26
C GLU A 71 -13.38 -18.75 13.71
N ILE A 72 -13.32 -18.60 12.38
CA ILE A 72 -14.20 -17.61 11.72
C ILE A 72 -15.63 -18.18 11.79
N LYS A 73 -16.22 -18.13 12.98
CA LYS A 73 -17.65 -18.34 13.19
C LYS A 73 -18.38 -17.06 12.77
N LYS A 74 -19.10 -17.23 11.65
CA LYS A 74 -20.35 -16.60 11.23
C LYS A 74 -20.89 -15.39 12.01
N GLU A 75 -21.28 -14.40 11.19
CA GLU A 75 -22.45 -13.52 11.34
C GLU A 75 -22.36 -12.31 12.28
N SER A 76 -22.01 -11.16 11.72
CA SER A 76 -22.82 -9.92 11.71
C SER A 76 -21.98 -8.72 11.25
N ALA A 77 -21.66 -8.66 9.94
CA ALA A 77 -21.08 -7.47 9.32
C ALA A 77 -22.14 -6.40 9.06
N LYS A 78 -22.92 -6.06 10.10
CA LYS A 78 -23.77 -4.88 10.11
C LYS A 78 -23.18 -3.90 11.11
N ASP A 79 -22.98 -2.68 10.60
CA ASP A 79 -22.74 -1.44 11.31
C ASP A 79 -21.28 -1.15 11.73
N VAL A 80 -20.55 -0.53 10.79
CA VAL A 80 -19.53 0.51 11.03
C VAL A 80 -18.43 0.14 12.05
N GLY A 81 -18.07 -1.14 12.13
CA GLY A 81 -16.89 -1.60 12.85
C GLY A 81 -15.67 -1.42 11.97
N VAL A 82 -14.80 -0.48 12.34
CA VAL A 82 -13.45 -0.23 11.82
C VAL A 82 -12.89 -1.46 11.09
N ARG A 83 -12.83 -1.41 9.75
CA ARG A 83 -12.15 -2.45 8.96
C ARG A 83 -10.66 -2.33 9.24
N TYR A 84 -10.18 -3.04 10.25
CA TYR A 84 -8.76 -3.19 10.48
C TYR A 84 -8.16 -3.99 9.32
N VAL A 85 -7.34 -3.30 8.51
CA VAL A 85 -6.52 -3.98 7.51
C VAL A 85 -5.28 -4.49 8.23
N SER A 86 -5.17 -5.80 8.38
CA SER A 86 -3.95 -6.44 8.89
C SER A 86 -3.19 -7.06 7.73
N TYR A 87 -1.91 -6.71 7.66
CA TYR A 87 -0.97 -7.18 6.65
C TYR A 87 0.05 -8.11 7.32
N PHE A 88 0.45 -9.17 6.63
CA PHE A 88 1.46 -10.11 7.11
C PHE A 88 2.43 -10.51 6.00
N PHE A 89 3.65 -10.89 6.38
CA PHE A 89 4.65 -11.41 5.45
C PHE A 89 4.55 -12.93 5.39
N ASN A 90 4.40 -13.48 4.18
CA ASN A 90 4.37 -14.92 3.95
C ASN A 90 5.76 -15.41 3.55
N GLU A 91 6.48 -16.00 4.52
CA GLU A 91 7.85 -16.49 4.32
C GLU A 91 7.96 -17.54 3.21
N ARG A 92 6.92 -18.36 3.00
CA ARG A 92 6.95 -19.44 1.99
C ARG A 92 7.07 -18.90 0.56
N ILE A 93 6.44 -17.76 0.29
CA ILE A 93 6.44 -17.16 -1.05
C ILE A 93 7.26 -15.86 -1.12
N GLY A 94 7.79 -15.38 0.02
CA GLY A 94 8.58 -14.17 0.10
C GLY A 94 7.79 -12.89 -0.22
N LYS A 95 6.49 -12.84 0.08
CA LYS A 95 5.61 -11.71 -0.28
C LYS A 95 4.68 -11.28 0.84
N TRP A 96 4.25 -10.01 0.79
CA TRP A 96 3.27 -9.43 1.73
C TRP A 96 1.83 -9.70 1.28
N MET A 97 0.95 -9.93 2.25
CA MET A 97 -0.45 -10.29 2.03
C MET A 97 -1.39 -9.58 3.00
N ASP A 98 -2.66 -9.41 2.60
CA ASP A 98 -3.74 -9.07 3.54
C ASP A 98 -4.31 -10.33 4.22
N CYS A 99 -4.81 -10.20 5.46
CA CYS A 99 -5.39 -11.31 6.21
C CYS A 99 -6.81 -11.69 5.77
N GLN A 100 -7.54 -10.80 5.07
CA GLN A 100 -8.96 -10.99 4.79
C GLN A 100 -9.24 -11.52 3.38
N THR A 101 -8.39 -11.21 2.39
CA THR A 101 -8.68 -11.48 0.97
C THR A 101 -7.59 -12.25 0.23
N ARG A 102 -6.49 -12.63 0.92
CA ARG A 102 -5.32 -13.31 0.34
C ARG A 102 -4.73 -12.55 -0.86
N ILE A 103 -4.84 -11.23 -0.88
CA ILE A 103 -4.25 -10.42 -1.94
C ILE A 103 -2.75 -10.35 -1.69
N VAL A 104 -1.96 -10.58 -2.74
CA VAL A 104 -0.50 -10.52 -2.72
C VAL A 104 -0.06 -9.22 -3.36
N PHE A 105 0.86 -8.50 -2.70
CA PHE A 105 1.39 -7.23 -3.18
C PHE A 105 2.87 -7.32 -3.51
N ASP A 106 3.25 -6.75 -4.66
CA ASP A 106 4.63 -6.64 -5.13
C ASP A 106 5.16 -5.20 -5.00
N TYR A 107 4.26 -4.20 -5.03
CA TYR A 107 4.63 -2.78 -5.05
C TYR A 107 3.86 -1.93 -4.05
N VAL A 108 4.49 -0.85 -3.59
CA VAL A 108 3.93 0.12 -2.63
C VAL A 108 2.59 0.69 -3.09
N HIS A 109 2.47 1.10 -4.36
CA HIS A 109 1.23 1.69 -4.88
C HIS A 109 0.03 0.74 -4.75
N GLN A 110 0.23 -0.57 -4.84
CA GLN A 110 -0.85 -1.56 -4.73
C GLN A 110 -1.41 -1.61 -3.31
N VAL A 111 -0.53 -1.53 -2.30
CA VAL A 111 -0.93 -1.43 -0.88
C VAL A 111 -1.65 -0.12 -0.63
N GLN A 112 -1.15 1.00 -1.15
CA GLN A 112 -1.81 2.29 -0.99
C GLN A 112 -3.20 2.33 -1.64
N ASN A 113 -3.37 1.69 -2.79
CA ASN A 113 -4.65 1.59 -3.47
C ASN A 113 -5.62 0.71 -2.70
N HIS A 114 -5.14 -0.44 -2.24
CA HIS A 114 -5.94 -1.36 -1.44
C HIS A 114 -6.39 -0.71 -0.13
N TYR A 115 -5.49 -0.03 0.57
CA TYR A 115 -5.80 0.72 1.79
C TYR A 115 -6.92 1.73 1.55
N TYR A 116 -6.80 2.57 0.50
CA TYR A 116 -7.83 3.55 0.17
C TYR A 116 -9.18 2.92 -0.18
N VAL A 117 -9.22 1.82 -0.92
CA VAL A 117 -10.48 1.10 -1.22
C VAL A 117 -11.13 0.57 0.07
N MET A 118 -10.33 0.20 1.07
CA MET A 118 -10.81 -0.38 2.33
C MET A 118 -11.21 0.67 3.37
N THR A 119 -10.50 1.80 3.45
CA THR A 119 -10.66 2.81 4.51
C THR A 119 -11.25 4.12 4.01
N GLY A 120 -11.14 4.42 2.71
CA GLY A 120 -11.43 5.73 2.14
C GLY A 120 -10.34 6.78 2.38
N GLU A 121 -9.25 6.42 3.05
CA GLU A 121 -8.17 7.34 3.43
C GLU A 121 -6.88 7.08 2.62
N GLU A 122 -6.07 8.12 2.42
CA GLU A 122 -4.77 7.98 1.76
C GLU A 122 -3.72 7.39 2.70
N LEU A 123 -3.06 6.31 2.26
CA LEU A 123 -1.94 5.74 3.01
C LEU A 123 -0.69 6.60 2.80
N THR A 124 -0.35 7.39 3.81
CA THR A 124 0.83 8.26 3.84
C THR A 124 1.90 7.74 4.79
N ILE A 125 3.14 8.17 4.57
CA ILE A 125 4.24 7.95 5.52
C ILE A 125 3.92 8.72 6.80
N LYS A 126 4.03 8.08 7.97
CA LYS A 126 3.91 8.79 9.26
C LYS A 126 5.24 9.49 9.58
N SER A 127 5.14 10.76 9.97
CA SER A 127 6.25 11.58 10.48
C SER A 127 6.69 11.13 11.87
#